data_AF-A0A2T1E6C6-F1
#
_entry.id   AF-A0A2T1E6C6-F1
#
_cell.length_a   1.000
_cell.length_b   1.000
_cell.length_c   1.000
_cell.angle_alpha   90.00
_cell.angle_beta   90.00
_cell.angle_gamma   90.00
#
_symmetry.space_group_name_H-M   'P 1'
#
loop_
_entity.id
_entity.type
_entity.pdbx_description
1 polymer ?
#
loop_
_entity_poly.entity_id
_entity_poly.type
_entity_poly.pdbx_seq_one_letter_code
_entity_poly.pdbx_strand_id
1 'polypeptide(L)'
;MQRDYCDRVSSRLLVPFIQSLRSQKGCWATLSAIFLLGLSAGSSVAADRKDITLQVGVEQRFGSKPTDALALQAQSGDRLTFLFETEGKPQTVTGTSATLDVVQQPLPEPALQERVVLTTHRSFESAEDSASRWQAQGIPVEVAQPERWQVWAKRETYSTPLLRRLLLQSLQERGIQTAYIDTQVLPKQPRASLVVNGYRYTRDRIEIASGQGVIQVTQKSGDKNRHLYTGSLRLQPNTYGTYTLVNQVPLEAYLRGVVPYEIGTWAVQPVLEVQAILARTYALRNLRRFAIDGYQLCADTQCQVYNGITGAHPATDRAIAATRGKVLTYNNELVDAVYSSSTGGITAPFNDVWSGAERPYLKAVIDSVGTPWDLSRQSLADEKNFRRFISQTKGFNEAGGELFRWRIESPKETLNRDLRRYLTTIKSPLATFKTIQRLDVAQRSPAGRVLKLTVTTDAGKVELAKDNILVALYAPNSTLFYLEPLYGMNRVLKGYTFIGGGFGHGVGLSQTGTYHLGKLGWSSDRILSFYFPGTQLQPINNTITFWRDDRGKASGG
;
A
#
# COMPACT_ATOMS: atom_id res chain seq x y z
N MET A 1 -6.48 -3.57 14.15
CA MET A 1 -5.30 -4.12 13.44
C MET A 1 -4.78 -3.19 12.35
N GLN A 2 -5.64 -2.52 11.57
CA GLN A 2 -5.29 -1.35 10.73
C GLN A 2 -5.60 0.00 11.41
N ARG A 3 -6.58 0.03 12.33
CA ARG A 3 -6.95 1.22 13.12
C ARG A 3 -5.78 1.83 13.89
N ASP A 4 -5.03 1.13 14.74
CA ASP A 4 -3.92 1.77 15.48
C ASP A 4 -2.77 2.37 14.63
N TYR A 5 -2.55 1.84 13.41
CA TYR A 5 -1.58 2.42 12.46
C TYR A 5 -2.20 3.57 11.66
N CYS A 6 -3.44 3.41 11.17
CA CYS A 6 -4.23 4.50 10.58
C CYS A 6 -4.51 5.63 11.57
N ASP A 7 -4.64 5.36 12.87
CA ASP A 7 -4.91 6.32 13.93
C ASP A 7 -3.65 7.13 14.20
N ARG A 8 -2.44 6.57 14.05
CA ARG A 8 -1.18 7.36 14.04
C ARG A 8 -0.99 8.17 12.76
N VAL A 9 -1.33 7.61 11.60
CA VAL A 9 -1.27 8.33 10.31
C VAL A 9 -2.27 9.49 10.32
N SER A 10 -3.49 9.27 10.79
CA SER A 10 -4.57 10.26 10.85
C SER A 10 -4.36 11.29 11.98
N SER A 11 -3.88 10.89 13.17
CA SER A 11 -3.65 11.83 14.29
C SER A 11 -2.42 12.72 14.14
N ARG A 12 -1.43 12.36 13.29
CA ARG A 12 -0.23 13.17 13.05
C ARG A 12 -0.25 13.97 11.74
N LEU A 13 -1.11 13.61 10.77
CA LEU A 13 -1.27 14.37 9.52
C LEU A 13 -2.31 15.51 9.62
N LEU A 14 -3.05 15.60 10.73
CA LEU A 14 -4.03 16.67 10.99
C LEU A 14 -3.54 17.59 12.12
N VAL A 15 -2.72 18.58 11.78
CA VAL A 15 -2.56 19.80 12.59
C VAL A 15 -2.71 21.02 11.69
N PRO A 16 -3.63 21.96 11.98
CA PRO A 16 -3.78 23.18 11.20
C PRO A 16 -2.80 24.25 11.69
N PHE A 17 -1.95 24.74 10.79
CA PHE A 17 -1.23 26.00 10.99
C PHE A 17 -2.09 27.14 10.42
N ILE A 18 -2.89 27.78 11.26
CA ILE A 18 -3.60 29.03 10.94
C ILE A 18 -3.00 30.13 11.81
N GLN A 19 -2.38 31.13 11.18
CA GLN A 19 -2.65 32.56 11.40
C GLN A 19 -1.60 33.43 10.69
N SER A 20 -2.05 34.20 9.70
CA SER A 20 -1.95 35.68 9.65
C SER A 20 -1.88 36.16 8.20
N LEU A 21 -3.04 36.52 7.64
CA LEU A 21 -3.14 37.48 6.55
C LEU A 21 -4.17 38.52 6.99
N ARG A 22 -3.69 39.74 7.23
CA ARG A 22 -4.53 40.94 7.27
C ARG A 22 -4.20 41.80 6.05
N SER A 23 -5.24 42.02 5.26
CA SER A 23 -5.63 43.29 4.64
C SER A 23 -4.60 44.01 3.78
N GLN A 24 -4.89 44.07 2.47
CA GLN A 24 -5.23 45.36 1.86
C GLN A 24 -6.12 45.16 0.61
N LYS A 25 -7.23 45.92 0.59
CA LYS A 25 -8.11 46.13 -0.56
C LYS A 25 -7.58 47.33 -1.36
N GLY A 26 -7.62 47.25 -2.68
CA GLY A 26 -7.38 48.37 -3.59
C GLY A 26 -8.08 48.12 -4.94
N CYS A 27 -8.85 49.11 -5.40
CA CYS A 27 -9.78 49.05 -6.52
C CYS A 27 -9.15 49.19 -7.92
N TRP A 28 -9.81 48.53 -8.89
CA TRP A 28 -10.21 48.95 -10.25
C TRP A 28 -9.17 49.49 -11.24
N ALA A 29 -9.05 48.80 -12.38
CA ALA A 29 -9.17 49.41 -13.72
C ALA A 29 -9.36 48.33 -14.80
N THR A 30 -10.44 48.46 -15.56
CA THR A 30 -10.73 47.77 -16.83
C THR A 30 -9.81 48.25 -17.94
N LEU A 31 -9.30 47.35 -18.77
CA LEU A 31 -8.91 47.66 -20.14
C LEU A 31 -9.05 46.41 -21.03
N SER A 32 -10.04 46.48 -21.92
CA SER A 32 -10.21 45.59 -23.06
C SER A 32 -9.06 45.79 -24.05
N ALA A 33 -8.47 44.70 -24.53
CA ALA A 33 -7.71 44.71 -25.77
C ALA A 33 -7.98 43.41 -26.54
N ILE A 34 -8.66 43.59 -27.67
CA ILE A 34 -8.91 42.61 -28.72
C ILE A 34 -7.59 42.41 -29.48
N PHE A 35 -7.16 41.16 -29.65
CA PHE A 35 -6.25 40.80 -30.75
C PHE A 35 -6.74 39.50 -31.38
N LEU A 36 -7.01 39.59 -32.67
CA LEU A 36 -7.43 38.53 -33.57
C LEU A 36 -6.27 38.16 -34.49
N LEU A 37 -6.20 36.85 -34.77
CA LEU A 37 -5.61 36.17 -35.94
C LEU A 37 -4.14 35.70 -35.89
N GLY A 38 -4.00 34.38 -36.11
CA GLY A 38 -2.76 33.68 -36.44
C GLY A 38 -2.91 32.16 -36.31
N LEU A 39 -3.59 31.53 -37.27
CA LEU A 39 -3.80 30.06 -37.36
C LEU A 39 -2.49 29.28 -37.53
N SER A 40 -2.34 28.20 -36.74
CA SER A 40 -1.90 26.91 -37.26
C SER A 40 -2.49 25.81 -36.38
N ALA A 41 -3.62 25.26 -36.82
CA ALA A 41 -4.25 24.10 -36.22
C ALA A 41 -3.37 22.87 -36.46
N GLY A 42 -2.48 22.58 -35.52
CA GLY A 42 -1.92 21.25 -35.35
C GLY A 42 -2.99 20.37 -34.72
N SER A 43 -3.85 19.77 -35.55
CA SER A 43 -4.77 18.71 -35.14
C SER A 43 -3.95 17.50 -34.71
N SER A 44 -3.49 17.45 -33.46
CA SER A 44 -3.05 16.18 -32.88
C SER A 44 -4.30 15.32 -32.74
N VAL A 45 -4.42 14.33 -33.62
CA VAL A 45 -5.36 13.21 -33.46
C VAL A 45 -4.95 12.50 -32.17
N ALA A 46 -5.48 12.96 -31.04
CA ALA A 46 -5.50 12.18 -29.81
C ALA A 46 -6.44 11.02 -30.08
N ALA A 47 -5.89 9.93 -30.64
CA ALA A 47 -6.58 8.67 -30.75
C ALA A 47 -7.19 8.36 -29.39
N ASP A 48 -8.51 8.23 -29.37
CA ASP A 48 -9.34 7.97 -28.20
C ASP A 48 -8.98 6.60 -27.63
N ARG A 49 -7.87 6.52 -26.90
CA ARG A 49 -7.46 5.31 -26.22
C ARG A 49 -8.41 5.13 -25.06
N LYS A 50 -9.25 4.09 -25.18
CA LYS A 50 -10.13 3.61 -24.13
C LYS A 50 -9.36 3.53 -22.81
N ASP A 51 -9.84 4.27 -21.81
CA ASP A 51 -9.22 4.31 -20.50
C ASP A 51 -9.19 2.90 -19.88
N ILE A 52 -8.10 2.55 -19.21
CA ILE A 52 -7.92 1.21 -18.63
C ILE A 52 -8.82 1.11 -17.40
N THR A 53 -9.74 0.13 -17.38
CA THR A 53 -10.58 -0.11 -16.21
C THR A 53 -9.84 -0.96 -15.17
N LEU A 54 -9.72 -0.42 -13.96
CA LEU A 54 -9.16 -1.08 -12.79
C LEU A 54 -10.23 -1.81 -11.99
N GLN A 55 -9.84 -2.87 -11.29
CA GLN A 55 -10.65 -3.62 -10.34
C GLN A 55 -10.08 -3.46 -8.93
N VAL A 56 -10.67 -2.56 -8.14
CA VAL A 56 -10.16 -2.17 -6.82
C VAL A 56 -11.06 -2.75 -5.72
N GLY A 57 -10.53 -3.60 -4.84
CA GLY A 57 -11.22 -4.08 -3.65
C GLY A 57 -11.40 -2.95 -2.64
N VAL A 58 -12.62 -2.42 -2.55
CA VAL A 58 -12.99 -1.30 -1.65
C VAL A 58 -13.54 -1.78 -0.30
N GLU A 59 -13.99 -3.03 -0.23
CA GLU A 59 -14.21 -3.77 1.01
C GLU A 59 -13.70 -5.19 0.79
N GLN A 60 -12.52 -5.51 1.33
CA GLN A 60 -11.80 -6.75 0.98
C GLN A 60 -12.29 -7.99 1.72
N ARG A 61 -12.92 -7.83 2.90
CA ARG A 61 -13.23 -8.92 3.84
C ARG A 61 -14.70 -8.91 4.27
N PHE A 62 -15.59 -8.56 3.35
CA PHE A 62 -17.02 -8.49 3.62
C PHE A 62 -17.56 -9.87 4.05
N GLY A 63 -18.11 -9.95 5.26
CA GLY A 63 -18.62 -11.20 5.84
C GLY A 63 -17.62 -11.96 6.70
N SER A 64 -16.44 -11.38 6.93
CA SER A 64 -15.53 -11.87 7.97
C SER A 64 -16.09 -11.69 9.37
N LYS A 65 -16.95 -10.68 9.56
CA LYS A 65 -17.77 -10.53 10.78
C LYS A 65 -19.23 -10.80 10.44
N PRO A 66 -19.98 -11.53 11.30
CA PRO A 66 -21.42 -11.75 11.12
C PRO A 66 -22.25 -10.47 11.06
N THR A 67 -21.71 -9.34 11.53
CA THR A 67 -22.38 -8.04 11.59
C THR A 67 -21.99 -7.10 10.44
N ASP A 68 -21.19 -7.55 9.48
CA ASP A 68 -20.79 -6.72 8.35
C ASP A 68 -22.01 -6.33 7.51
N ALA A 69 -22.19 -5.02 7.31
CA ALA A 69 -23.24 -4.47 6.48
C ALA A 69 -22.82 -3.13 5.83
N LEU A 70 -23.20 -2.96 4.58
CA LEU A 70 -22.97 -1.76 3.77
C LEU A 70 -24.31 -1.18 3.30
N ALA A 71 -24.49 0.13 3.45
CA ALA A 71 -25.58 0.86 2.83
C ALA A 71 -25.14 1.38 1.45
N LEU A 72 -25.96 1.14 0.43
CA LEU A 72 -25.76 1.64 -0.92
C LEU A 72 -26.84 2.67 -1.24
N GLN A 73 -26.46 3.79 -1.86
CA GLN A 73 -27.40 4.85 -2.22
C GLN A 73 -27.06 5.44 -3.60
N ALA A 74 -28.09 5.64 -4.43
CA ALA A 74 -27.99 6.39 -5.68
C ALA A 74 -27.85 7.90 -5.40
N GLN A 75 -27.34 8.65 -6.37
CA GLN A 75 -27.40 10.11 -6.32
C GLN A 75 -28.85 10.62 -6.42
N SER A 76 -29.07 11.89 -6.09
CA SER A 76 -30.39 12.52 -6.18
C SER A 76 -30.96 12.40 -7.60
N GLY A 77 -32.18 11.88 -7.72
CA GLY A 77 -32.87 11.67 -9.00
C GLY A 77 -32.41 10.44 -9.80
N ASP A 78 -31.49 9.63 -9.25
CA ASP A 78 -30.97 8.42 -9.91
C ASP A 78 -31.47 7.14 -9.22
N ARG A 79 -31.22 5.98 -9.83
CA ARG A 79 -31.51 4.65 -9.29
C ARG A 79 -30.30 3.73 -9.42
N LEU A 80 -30.12 2.87 -8.43
CA LEU A 80 -29.21 1.74 -8.51
C LEU A 80 -29.86 0.60 -9.29
N THR A 81 -29.06 -0.07 -10.11
CA THR A 81 -29.39 -1.31 -10.82
C THR A 81 -28.53 -2.43 -10.25
N PHE A 82 -29.18 -3.51 -9.85
CA PHE A 82 -28.56 -4.72 -9.33
C PHE A 82 -28.81 -5.87 -10.31
N LEU A 83 -27.75 -6.46 -10.83
CA LEU A 83 -27.80 -7.60 -11.74
C LEU A 83 -27.14 -8.83 -11.07
N PHE A 84 -27.87 -9.93 -11.03
CA PHE A 84 -27.41 -11.21 -10.49
C PHE A 84 -28.16 -12.36 -11.15
N GLU A 85 -27.69 -13.58 -10.99
CA GLU A 85 -28.37 -14.77 -11.53
C GLU A 85 -29.30 -15.42 -10.51
N THR A 86 -30.43 -15.95 -10.98
CA THR A 86 -31.35 -16.81 -10.23
C THR A 86 -31.64 -18.02 -11.11
N GLU A 87 -31.31 -19.22 -10.63
CA GLU A 87 -31.50 -20.47 -11.40
C GLU A 87 -30.87 -20.42 -12.81
N GLY A 88 -29.68 -19.80 -12.90
CA GLY A 88 -28.94 -19.64 -14.16
C GLY A 88 -29.51 -18.58 -15.13
N LYS A 89 -30.54 -17.82 -14.73
CA LYS A 89 -31.10 -16.74 -15.55
C LYS A 89 -30.73 -15.37 -14.94
N PRO A 90 -30.36 -14.37 -15.77
CA PRO A 90 -30.09 -13.04 -15.27
C PRO A 90 -31.38 -12.40 -14.74
N GLN A 91 -31.28 -11.79 -13.56
CA GLN A 91 -32.34 -11.05 -12.91
C GLN A 91 -31.84 -9.64 -12.58
N THR A 92 -32.68 -8.65 -12.88
CA THR A 92 -32.39 -7.24 -12.59
C THR A 92 -33.39 -6.69 -11.60
N VAL A 93 -32.88 -5.99 -10.59
CA VAL A 93 -33.70 -5.26 -9.60
C VAL A 93 -33.19 -3.82 -9.53
N THR A 94 -34.08 -2.86 -9.34
CA THR A 94 -33.69 -1.44 -9.22
C THR A 94 -34.24 -0.81 -7.95
N GLY A 95 -33.54 0.16 -7.40
CA GLY A 95 -33.98 0.91 -6.21
C GLY A 95 -33.13 2.17 -6.00
N THR A 96 -33.62 3.11 -5.20
CA THR A 96 -32.84 4.33 -4.85
C THR A 96 -31.80 4.07 -3.77
N SER A 97 -31.98 3.00 -2.99
CA SER A 97 -31.05 2.54 -1.97
C SER A 97 -31.13 1.01 -1.79
N ALA A 98 -30.08 0.43 -1.22
CA ALA A 98 -30.05 -0.97 -0.84
C ALA A 98 -29.13 -1.21 0.37
N THR A 99 -29.22 -2.38 0.97
CA THR A 99 -28.24 -2.86 1.95
C THR A 99 -27.60 -4.14 1.45
N LEU A 100 -26.28 -4.21 1.50
CA LEU A 100 -25.56 -5.48 1.47
C LEU A 100 -25.29 -5.88 2.91
N ASP A 101 -25.68 -7.09 3.30
CA ASP A 101 -25.36 -7.68 4.60
C ASP A 101 -24.96 -9.15 4.42
N VAL A 102 -24.67 -9.82 5.53
CA VAL A 102 -24.24 -11.22 5.54
C VAL A 102 -25.13 -12.04 6.44
N VAL A 103 -25.64 -13.15 5.90
CA VAL A 103 -26.41 -14.15 6.63
C VAL A 103 -25.51 -15.35 6.91
N GLN A 104 -25.42 -15.76 8.18
CA GLN A 104 -24.67 -16.96 8.56
C GLN A 104 -25.51 -18.21 8.31
N GLN A 105 -25.18 -18.97 7.26
CA GLN A 105 -25.87 -20.20 6.92
C GLN A 105 -25.20 -21.39 7.62
N PRO A 106 -25.91 -22.15 8.48
CA PRO A 106 -25.39 -23.40 9.02
C PRO A 106 -25.07 -24.40 7.90
N LEU A 107 -23.95 -25.09 8.03
CA LEU A 107 -23.61 -26.20 7.15
C LEU A 107 -24.16 -27.50 7.76
N PRO A 108 -24.69 -28.45 6.96
CA PRO A 108 -25.14 -29.75 7.46
C PRO A 108 -24.02 -30.50 8.20
N GLU A 109 -22.80 -30.39 7.71
CA GLU A 109 -21.58 -30.84 8.36
C GLU A 109 -20.54 -29.71 8.38
N PRO A 110 -19.74 -29.55 9.45
CA PRO A 110 -18.70 -28.53 9.49
C PRO A 110 -17.69 -28.70 8.34
N ALA A 111 -17.50 -27.64 7.55
CA ALA A 111 -16.51 -27.67 6.47
C ALA A 111 -15.10 -27.48 7.03
N LEU A 112 -14.18 -28.38 6.65
CA LEU A 112 -12.76 -28.26 6.95
C LEU A 112 -12.05 -27.54 5.80
N GLN A 113 -11.49 -26.37 6.09
CA GLN A 113 -10.59 -25.66 5.17
C GLN A 113 -9.16 -25.80 5.65
N GLU A 114 -8.29 -26.39 4.81
CA GLU A 114 -6.86 -26.49 5.07
C GLU A 114 -6.05 -25.87 3.92
N ARG A 115 -4.99 -25.15 4.27
CA ARG A 115 -3.97 -24.67 3.31
C ARG A 115 -2.59 -24.76 3.93
N VAL A 116 -1.57 -25.02 3.11
CA VAL A 116 -0.17 -24.98 3.57
C VAL A 116 0.37 -23.57 3.35
N VAL A 117 0.71 -22.88 4.44
CA VAL A 117 1.40 -21.59 4.41
C VAL A 117 2.90 -21.86 4.42
N LEU A 118 3.59 -21.45 3.36
CA LEU A 118 5.03 -21.66 3.20
C LEU A 118 5.82 -20.56 3.90
N THR A 119 5.43 -19.30 3.68
CA THR A 119 6.10 -18.11 4.24
C THR A 119 5.11 -16.96 4.42
N THR A 120 5.41 -16.07 5.36
CA THR A 120 4.61 -14.86 5.67
C THR A 120 5.51 -13.63 5.60
N HIS A 121 5.01 -12.55 5.00
CA HIS A 121 5.76 -11.34 4.67
C HIS A 121 4.95 -10.07 4.99
N ARG A 122 5.66 -8.97 5.25
CA ARG A 122 5.03 -7.65 5.43
C ARG A 122 4.53 -7.06 4.11
N SER A 123 5.28 -7.26 3.04
CA SER A 123 5.15 -6.59 1.75
C SER A 123 4.80 -7.60 0.64
N PHE A 124 4.07 -7.12 -0.36
CA PHE A 124 3.80 -7.91 -1.56
C PHE A 124 5.10 -8.25 -2.29
N GLU A 125 6.01 -7.30 -2.39
CA GLU A 125 7.28 -7.41 -3.11
C GLU A 125 8.13 -8.57 -2.56
N SER A 126 8.21 -8.69 -1.24
CA SER A 126 8.94 -9.81 -0.60
C SER A 126 8.18 -11.13 -0.70
N ALA A 127 6.84 -11.10 -0.68
CA ALA A 127 6.03 -12.30 -0.89
C ALA A 127 6.12 -12.82 -2.32
N GLU A 128 6.17 -11.93 -3.30
CA GLU A 128 6.36 -12.24 -4.71
C GLU A 128 7.73 -12.89 -4.94
N ASP A 129 8.82 -12.27 -4.48
CA ASP A 129 10.16 -12.88 -4.55
C ASP A 129 10.22 -14.26 -3.87
N SER A 130 9.55 -14.39 -2.72
CA SER A 130 9.44 -15.67 -2.02
C SER A 130 8.68 -16.70 -2.85
N ALA A 131 7.59 -16.30 -3.51
CA ALA A 131 6.82 -17.15 -4.41
C ALA A 131 7.67 -17.64 -5.59
N SER A 132 8.44 -16.75 -6.23
CA SER A 132 9.37 -17.10 -7.31
C SER A 132 10.39 -18.16 -6.86
N ARG A 133 10.95 -18.00 -5.66
CA ARG A 133 11.91 -18.96 -5.10
C ARG A 133 11.29 -20.33 -4.78
N TRP A 134 10.02 -20.38 -4.38
CA TRP A 134 9.31 -21.65 -4.21
C TRP A 134 9.01 -22.33 -5.55
N GLN A 135 8.57 -21.56 -6.54
CA GLN A 135 8.34 -22.07 -7.90
C GLN A 135 9.61 -22.62 -8.53
N ALA A 136 10.74 -21.94 -8.36
CA ALA A 136 12.05 -22.40 -8.83
C ALA A 136 12.49 -23.74 -8.17
N GLN A 137 11.95 -24.06 -6.99
CA GLN A 137 12.15 -25.36 -6.32
C GLN A 137 11.10 -26.41 -6.72
N GLY A 138 10.27 -26.13 -7.72
CA GLY A 138 9.23 -27.04 -8.19
C GLY A 138 7.99 -27.11 -7.30
N ILE A 139 7.79 -26.15 -6.38
CA ILE A 139 6.59 -26.08 -5.54
C ILE A 139 5.66 -25.02 -6.14
N PRO A 140 4.51 -25.41 -6.72
CA PRO A 140 3.51 -24.44 -7.19
C PRO A 140 2.93 -23.66 -6.01
N VAL A 141 2.74 -22.36 -6.19
CA VAL A 141 2.30 -21.45 -5.11
C VAL A 141 1.24 -20.44 -5.55
N GLU A 142 0.59 -19.86 -4.55
CA GLU A 142 -0.33 -18.73 -4.65
C GLU A 142 0.13 -17.63 -3.68
N VAL A 143 0.10 -16.36 -4.11
CA VAL A 143 0.32 -15.21 -3.22
C VAL A 143 -1.03 -14.70 -2.73
N ALA A 144 -1.20 -14.66 -1.41
CA ALA A 144 -2.44 -14.31 -0.74
C ALA A 144 -2.21 -13.20 0.28
N GLN A 145 -3.22 -12.38 0.58
CA GLN A 145 -3.18 -11.41 1.68
C GLN A 145 -4.35 -11.62 2.65
N PRO A 146 -4.34 -12.68 3.49
CA PRO A 146 -5.39 -12.87 4.48
C PRO A 146 -5.41 -11.77 5.56
N GLU A 147 -4.22 -11.44 6.05
CA GLU A 147 -3.95 -10.34 6.98
C GLU A 147 -2.57 -9.77 6.63
N ARG A 148 -1.58 -10.66 6.58
CA ARG A 148 -0.25 -10.44 6.01
C ARG A 148 -0.17 -11.08 4.65
N TRP A 149 0.80 -10.63 3.85
CA TRP A 149 1.15 -11.32 2.62
C TRP A 149 1.69 -12.70 2.97
N GLN A 150 1.17 -13.72 2.30
CA GLN A 150 1.53 -15.11 2.51
C GLN A 150 1.78 -15.76 1.16
N VAL A 151 2.74 -16.67 1.14
CA VAL A 151 2.91 -17.60 0.02
C VAL A 151 2.31 -18.93 0.46
N TRP A 152 1.24 -19.35 -0.19
CA TRP A 152 0.61 -20.63 0.03
C TRP A 152 1.09 -21.64 -1.00
N ALA A 153 1.18 -22.91 -0.60
CA ALA A 153 1.26 -23.97 -1.58
C ALA A 153 -0.06 -23.99 -2.39
N LYS A 154 0.04 -24.12 -3.72
CA LYS A 154 -1.11 -23.98 -4.63
C LYS A 154 -2.21 -24.97 -4.26
N ARG A 155 -3.42 -24.48 -3.96
CA ARG A 155 -4.44 -25.31 -3.30
C ARG A 155 -5.02 -26.39 -4.20
N GLU A 156 -5.10 -26.14 -5.51
CA GLU A 156 -5.50 -27.14 -6.50
C GLU A 156 -4.46 -28.27 -6.64
N THR A 157 -3.17 -27.97 -6.48
CA THR A 157 -2.10 -28.97 -6.53
C THR A 157 -2.09 -29.80 -5.25
N TYR A 158 -2.17 -29.14 -4.09
CA TYR A 158 -2.20 -29.78 -2.78
C TYR A 158 -3.64 -29.86 -2.25
N SER A 159 -4.49 -30.56 -3.03
CA SER A 159 -5.94 -30.60 -2.85
C SER A 159 -6.42 -31.54 -1.74
N THR A 160 -5.62 -32.54 -1.36
CA THR A 160 -5.98 -33.53 -0.33
C THR A 160 -5.23 -33.32 1.00
N PRO A 161 -5.82 -33.72 2.15
CA PRO A 161 -5.16 -33.70 3.45
C PRO A 161 -3.80 -34.43 3.47
N LEU A 162 -3.69 -35.54 2.74
CA LEU A 162 -2.46 -36.33 2.62
C LEU A 162 -1.36 -35.55 1.90
N LEU A 163 -1.65 -34.93 0.75
CA LEU A 163 -0.66 -34.16 -0.02
C LEU A 163 -0.12 -32.97 0.77
N ARG A 164 -0.98 -32.30 1.55
CA ARG A 164 -0.55 -31.17 2.42
C ARG A 164 0.40 -31.62 3.53
N ARG A 165 0.10 -32.74 4.18
CA ARG A 165 0.92 -33.32 5.26
C ARG A 165 2.25 -33.84 4.71
N LEU A 166 2.24 -34.50 3.55
CA LEU A 166 3.45 -34.96 2.87
C LEU A 166 4.36 -33.78 2.47
N LEU A 167 3.78 -32.70 1.92
CA LEU A 167 4.54 -31.48 1.64
C LEU A 167 5.14 -30.91 2.92
N LEU A 168 4.34 -30.72 3.97
CA LEU A 168 4.82 -30.14 5.22
C LEU A 168 5.96 -30.97 5.83
N GLN A 169 5.83 -32.29 5.84
CA GLN A 169 6.88 -33.20 6.32
C GLN A 169 8.17 -33.04 5.50
N SER A 170 8.07 -33.04 4.17
CA SER A 170 9.24 -32.84 3.29
C SER A 170 9.93 -31.49 3.55
N LEU A 171 9.16 -30.42 3.79
CA LEU A 171 9.71 -29.11 4.14
C LEU A 171 10.45 -29.14 5.49
N GLN A 172 9.90 -29.83 6.48
CA GLN A 172 10.51 -29.97 7.81
C GLN A 172 11.82 -30.78 7.76
N GLU A 173 11.85 -31.86 6.98
CA GLU A 173 13.07 -32.67 6.75
C GLU A 173 14.18 -31.86 6.06
N ARG A 174 13.81 -30.86 5.26
CA ARG A 174 14.71 -29.85 4.66
C ARG A 174 15.08 -28.70 5.60
N GLY A 175 14.66 -28.75 6.87
CA GLY A 175 14.94 -27.71 7.87
C GLY A 175 14.03 -26.47 7.82
N ILE A 176 12.96 -26.47 7.01
CA ILE A 176 12.02 -25.36 6.93
C ILE A 176 10.93 -25.53 7.99
N GLN A 177 11.17 -24.92 9.15
CA GLN A 177 10.29 -25.05 10.33
C GLN A 177 9.18 -23.98 10.40
N THR A 178 9.22 -22.97 9.53
CA THR A 178 8.23 -21.87 9.53
C THR A 178 6.99 -22.16 8.68
N ALA A 179 7.03 -23.20 7.85
CA ALA A 179 5.85 -23.64 7.11
C ALA A 179 4.87 -24.36 8.04
N TYR A 180 3.58 -24.16 7.83
CA TYR A 180 2.54 -24.78 8.65
C TYR A 180 1.25 -25.01 7.87
N ILE A 181 0.38 -25.89 8.37
CA ILE A 181 -1.00 -26.02 7.87
C ILE A 181 -1.88 -25.06 8.65
N ASP A 182 -2.53 -24.14 7.94
CA ASP A 182 -3.63 -23.35 8.46
C ASP A 182 -4.92 -24.15 8.30
N THR A 183 -5.54 -24.54 9.41
CA THR A 183 -6.76 -25.34 9.47
C THR A 183 -7.88 -24.52 10.09
N GLN A 184 -9.02 -24.46 9.40
CA GLN A 184 -10.23 -23.78 9.85
C GLN A 184 -11.42 -24.75 9.77
N VAL A 185 -12.14 -24.91 10.88
CA VAL A 185 -13.39 -25.67 10.92
C VAL A 185 -14.54 -24.67 10.90
N LEU A 186 -15.35 -24.72 9.85
CA LEU A 186 -16.43 -23.78 9.60
C LEU A 186 -17.77 -24.49 9.88
N PRO A 187 -18.43 -24.25 11.02
CA PRO A 187 -19.77 -24.78 11.28
C PRO A 187 -20.87 -24.02 10.51
N LYS A 188 -20.53 -22.82 10.03
CA LYS A 188 -21.42 -21.93 9.28
C LYS A 188 -20.61 -21.28 8.16
N GLN A 189 -21.30 -20.91 7.08
CA GLN A 189 -20.71 -20.17 5.97
C GLN A 189 -21.42 -18.81 5.82
N PRO A 190 -20.67 -17.71 5.65
CA PRO A 190 -21.28 -16.44 5.32
C PRO A 190 -21.90 -16.48 3.92
N ARG A 191 -23.15 -16.04 3.81
CA ARG A 191 -23.85 -15.82 2.54
C ARG A 191 -24.16 -14.34 2.40
N ALA A 192 -23.61 -13.73 1.35
CA ALA A 192 -23.92 -12.35 1.04
C ALA A 192 -25.41 -12.20 0.67
N SER A 193 -25.99 -11.09 1.10
CA SER A 193 -27.39 -10.81 0.83
C SER A 193 -27.63 -9.34 0.50
N LEU A 194 -28.48 -9.11 -0.49
CA LEU A 194 -28.94 -7.81 -0.94
C LEU A 194 -30.36 -7.58 -0.46
N VAL A 195 -30.59 -6.47 0.22
CA VAL A 195 -31.91 -6.00 0.61
C VAL A 195 -32.25 -4.73 -0.16
N VAL A 196 -33.26 -4.81 -1.03
CA VAL A 196 -33.72 -3.69 -1.88
C VAL A 196 -35.24 -3.75 -2.02
N ASN A 197 -35.91 -2.60 -1.90
CA ASN A 197 -37.38 -2.48 -1.92
C ASN A 197 -38.11 -3.44 -0.96
N GLY A 198 -37.52 -3.77 0.19
CA GLY A 198 -38.08 -4.70 1.16
C GLY A 198 -37.87 -6.19 0.86
N TYR A 199 -37.30 -6.53 -0.31
CA TYR A 199 -36.98 -7.92 -0.68
C TYR A 199 -35.53 -8.25 -0.40
N ARG A 200 -35.28 -9.51 0.00
CA ARG A 200 -33.96 -10.05 0.29
C ARG A 200 -33.54 -11.07 -0.76
N TYR A 201 -32.33 -10.90 -1.31
CA TYR A 201 -31.74 -11.78 -2.32
C TYR A 201 -30.39 -12.29 -1.82
N THR A 202 -30.23 -13.59 -1.63
CA THR A 202 -28.95 -14.20 -1.22
C THR A 202 -28.17 -14.64 -2.44
N ARG A 203 -27.11 -13.92 -2.80
CA ARG A 203 -26.37 -14.11 -4.07
C ARG A 203 -24.88 -14.01 -3.86
N ASP A 204 -24.15 -14.87 -4.54
CA ASP A 204 -22.69 -14.92 -4.44
C ASP A 204 -22.02 -13.80 -5.25
N ARG A 205 -22.63 -13.40 -6.37
CA ARG A 205 -22.18 -12.30 -7.22
C ARG A 205 -23.32 -11.34 -7.54
N ILE A 206 -23.06 -10.05 -7.39
CA ILE A 206 -24.00 -8.97 -7.69
C ILE A 206 -23.23 -7.86 -8.39
N GLU A 207 -23.61 -7.54 -9.63
CA GLU A 207 -23.16 -6.33 -10.32
C GLU A 207 -24.08 -5.16 -9.91
N ILE A 208 -23.49 -4.01 -9.64
CA ILE A 208 -24.16 -2.84 -9.09
C ILE A 208 -23.74 -1.61 -9.93
N ALA A 209 -24.72 -0.97 -10.55
CA ALA A 209 -24.52 0.21 -11.38
C ALA A 209 -25.51 1.32 -10.99
N SER A 210 -25.26 2.54 -11.46
CA SER A 210 -26.21 3.66 -11.38
C SER A 210 -26.25 4.41 -12.70
N GLY A 211 -27.36 5.10 -12.99
CA GLY A 211 -27.53 5.83 -14.25
C GLY A 211 -26.53 6.97 -14.41
N GLN A 212 -26.15 7.62 -13.30
CA GLN A 212 -25.14 8.68 -13.26
C GLN A 212 -23.71 8.16 -13.08
N GLY A 213 -23.50 6.83 -12.97
CA GLY A 213 -22.17 6.23 -12.80
C GLY A 213 -21.47 6.62 -11.49
N VAL A 214 -22.24 6.99 -10.46
CA VAL A 214 -21.77 7.27 -9.10
C VAL A 214 -22.64 6.53 -8.09
N ILE A 215 -22.00 5.81 -7.16
CA ILE A 215 -22.66 5.00 -6.13
C ILE A 215 -22.08 5.39 -4.77
N GLN A 216 -22.94 5.77 -3.83
CA GLN A 216 -22.55 6.02 -2.45
C GLN A 216 -22.53 4.71 -1.68
N VAL A 217 -21.43 4.45 -0.96
CA VAL A 217 -21.28 3.31 -0.05
C VAL A 217 -20.97 3.83 1.35
N THR A 218 -21.72 3.35 2.34
CA THR A 218 -21.52 3.71 3.75
C THR A 218 -21.42 2.43 4.57
N GLN A 219 -20.38 2.28 5.39
CA GLN A 219 -20.31 1.19 6.37
C GLN A 219 -21.37 1.40 7.46
N LYS A 220 -22.19 0.38 7.75
CA LYS A 220 -23.18 0.45 8.84
C LYS A 220 -22.60 0.11 10.21
N SER A 221 -21.49 -0.64 10.24
CA SER A 221 -20.78 -1.03 11.45
C SER A 221 -19.44 -0.28 11.57
N GLY A 222 -19.19 0.39 12.69
CA GLY A 222 -17.93 1.13 12.92
C GLY A 222 -18.00 2.62 12.54
N ASP A 223 -16.91 3.16 11.99
CA ASP A 223 -16.90 4.54 11.48
C ASP A 223 -17.82 4.62 10.27
N LYS A 224 -18.84 5.50 10.34
CA LYS A 224 -19.84 5.72 9.29
C LYS A 224 -19.26 6.51 8.11
N ASN A 225 -18.09 6.10 7.63
CA ASN A 225 -17.44 6.75 6.51
C ASN A 225 -18.26 6.52 5.25
N ARG A 226 -18.50 7.63 4.55
CA ARG A 226 -19.32 7.69 3.34
C ARG A 226 -18.41 7.93 2.15
N HIS A 227 -18.37 6.97 1.24
CA HIS A 227 -17.55 7.01 0.05
C HIS A 227 -18.42 7.08 -1.20
N LEU A 228 -18.05 7.94 -2.15
CA LEU A 228 -18.65 8.04 -3.47
C LEU A 228 -17.75 7.34 -4.45
N TYR A 229 -18.19 6.22 -5.01
CA TYR A 229 -17.44 5.48 -6.03
C TYR A 229 -18.02 5.78 -7.41
N THR A 230 -17.14 5.99 -8.39
CA THR A 230 -17.55 6.12 -9.80
C THR A 230 -17.32 4.81 -10.55
N GLY A 231 -17.99 4.65 -11.70
CA GLY A 231 -18.04 3.39 -12.42
C GLY A 231 -19.10 2.46 -11.84
N SER A 232 -18.77 1.18 -11.68
CA SER A 232 -19.66 0.17 -11.10
C SER A 232 -19.02 -0.52 -9.90
N LEU A 233 -19.84 -1.21 -9.11
CA LEU A 233 -19.40 -2.07 -8.02
C LEU A 233 -19.80 -3.50 -8.32
N ARG A 234 -19.02 -4.45 -7.84
CA ARG A 234 -19.29 -5.87 -7.93
C ARG A 234 -19.03 -6.53 -6.58
N LEU A 235 -20.05 -7.12 -6.00
CA LEU A 235 -19.86 -8.05 -4.90
C LEU A 235 -19.47 -9.42 -5.48
N GLN A 236 -18.41 -10.04 -4.96
CA GLN A 236 -17.95 -11.35 -5.41
C GLN A 236 -17.38 -12.17 -4.24
N PRO A 237 -17.33 -13.51 -4.33
CA PRO A 237 -16.60 -14.33 -3.38
C PRO A 237 -15.09 -14.07 -3.48
N ASN A 238 -14.38 -14.24 -2.36
CA ASN A 238 -12.92 -14.18 -2.30
C ASN A 238 -12.31 -15.52 -1.86
N THR A 239 -10.99 -15.60 -1.81
CA THR A 239 -10.33 -16.88 -1.54
C THR A 239 -10.43 -17.37 -0.10
N TYR A 240 -11.04 -16.60 0.79
CA TYR A 240 -11.08 -16.83 2.23
C TYR A 240 -12.45 -17.34 2.70
N GLY A 241 -13.34 -17.69 1.77
CA GLY A 241 -14.71 -18.10 2.09
C GLY A 241 -15.60 -16.93 2.52
N THR A 242 -15.20 -15.69 2.18
CA THR A 242 -15.97 -14.46 2.42
C THR A 242 -16.16 -13.72 1.08
N TYR A 243 -16.49 -12.44 1.11
CA TYR A 243 -16.73 -11.65 -0.10
C TYR A 243 -15.83 -10.41 -0.16
N THR A 244 -15.71 -9.87 -1.36
CA THR A 244 -15.08 -8.58 -1.64
C THR A 244 -16.06 -7.72 -2.43
N LEU A 245 -16.21 -6.46 -2.02
CA LEU A 245 -16.81 -5.44 -2.87
C LEU A 245 -15.71 -4.81 -3.72
N VAL A 246 -15.80 -5.00 -5.04
CA VAL A 246 -14.84 -4.53 -6.03
C VAL A 246 -15.42 -3.35 -6.78
N ASN A 247 -14.71 -2.23 -6.84
CA ASN A 247 -15.02 -1.11 -7.71
C ASN A 247 -14.33 -1.29 -9.06
N GLN A 248 -15.14 -1.34 -10.13
CA GLN A 248 -14.67 -1.30 -11.51
C GLN A 248 -14.66 0.16 -11.96
N VAL A 249 -13.48 0.74 -12.12
CA VAL A 249 -13.29 2.18 -12.27
C VAL A 249 -12.24 2.50 -13.34
N PRO A 250 -12.50 3.45 -14.27
CA PRO A 250 -11.48 3.92 -15.21
C PRO A 250 -10.26 4.50 -14.48
N LEU A 251 -9.06 4.23 -14.98
CA LEU A 251 -7.79 4.60 -14.35
C LEU A 251 -7.72 6.10 -13.99
N GLU A 252 -8.12 6.98 -14.89
CA GLU A 252 -8.06 8.43 -14.62
C GLU A 252 -9.07 8.85 -13.54
N ALA A 253 -10.21 8.15 -13.46
CA ALA A 253 -11.20 8.36 -12.42
C ALA A 253 -10.75 7.79 -11.07
N TYR A 254 -10.02 6.67 -11.06
CA TYR A 254 -9.37 6.11 -9.87
C TYR A 254 -8.39 7.11 -9.24
N LEU A 255 -7.58 7.78 -10.07
CA LEU A 255 -6.61 8.77 -9.59
C LEU A 255 -7.26 9.95 -8.86
N ARG A 256 -8.49 10.33 -9.22
CA ARG A 256 -9.26 11.37 -8.50
C ARG A 256 -9.57 10.97 -7.05
N GLY A 257 -9.60 9.67 -6.77
CA GLY A 257 -9.76 9.14 -5.42
C GLY A 257 -8.46 8.75 -4.71
N VAL A 258 -7.31 8.86 -5.39
CA VAL A 258 -5.98 8.57 -4.81
C VAL A 258 -5.19 9.85 -4.55
N VAL A 259 -4.99 10.67 -5.58
CA VAL A 259 -4.08 11.83 -5.50
C VAL A 259 -4.41 12.78 -4.35
N PRO A 260 -5.68 13.19 -4.12
CA PRO A 260 -6.02 14.07 -3.00
C PRO A 260 -5.69 13.49 -1.62
N TYR A 261 -5.76 12.16 -1.47
CA TYR A 261 -5.55 11.48 -0.19
C TYR A 261 -4.08 11.11 0.04
N GLU A 262 -3.28 10.99 -1.01
CA GLU A 262 -1.85 10.69 -0.90
C GLU A 262 -0.99 11.93 -0.66
N ILE A 263 -1.25 13.03 -1.40
CA ILE A 263 -0.38 14.22 -1.38
C ILE A 263 -1.11 15.50 -0.96
N GLY A 264 -2.41 15.43 -0.69
CA GLY A 264 -3.23 16.60 -0.39
C GLY A 264 -3.59 17.44 -1.62
N THR A 265 -4.37 18.50 -1.42
CA THR A 265 -4.92 19.34 -2.50
C THR A 265 -4.27 20.72 -2.63
N TRP A 266 -3.42 21.09 -1.67
CA TRP A 266 -2.80 22.42 -1.53
C TRP A 266 -1.43 22.54 -2.21
N ALA A 267 -0.86 21.44 -2.69
CA ALA A 267 0.46 21.47 -3.30
C ALA A 267 0.45 22.20 -4.66
N VAL A 268 1.60 22.74 -5.04
CA VAL A 268 1.77 23.37 -6.35
C VAL A 268 1.64 22.35 -7.48
N GLN A 269 1.23 22.79 -8.68
CA GLN A 269 0.90 21.88 -9.79
C GLN A 269 1.97 20.83 -10.09
N PRO A 270 3.28 21.17 -10.22
CA PRO A 270 4.31 20.16 -10.47
C PRO A 270 4.33 19.02 -9.45
N VAL A 271 4.02 19.29 -8.18
CA VAL A 271 3.97 18.26 -7.12
C VAL A 271 2.75 17.34 -7.30
N LEU A 272 1.59 17.92 -7.64
CA LEU A 272 0.38 17.16 -7.90
C LEU A 272 0.53 16.29 -9.16
N GLU A 273 1.19 16.81 -10.19
CA GLU A 273 1.51 16.08 -11.43
C GLU A 273 2.43 14.88 -11.15
N VAL A 274 3.48 15.08 -10.36
CA VAL A 274 4.39 14.01 -9.92
C VAL A 274 3.60 12.90 -9.22
N GLN A 275 2.74 13.23 -8.26
CA GLN A 275 1.93 12.24 -7.57
C GLN A 275 0.97 11.52 -8.52
N ALA A 276 0.34 12.23 -9.46
CA ALA A 276 -0.56 11.62 -10.45
C ALA A 276 0.17 10.61 -11.35
N ILE A 277 1.37 10.97 -11.85
CA ILE A 277 2.20 10.09 -12.67
C ILE A 277 2.63 8.84 -11.89
N LEU A 278 3.12 9.01 -10.67
CA LEU A 278 3.55 7.87 -9.85
C LEU A 278 2.38 6.98 -9.45
N ALA A 279 1.24 7.55 -9.06
CA ALA A 279 0.06 6.76 -8.73
C ALA A 279 -0.46 5.97 -9.93
N ARG A 280 -0.47 6.57 -11.13
CA ARG A 280 -0.84 5.88 -12.36
C ARG A 280 0.11 4.71 -12.67
N THR A 281 1.41 4.99 -12.59
CA THR A 281 2.46 4.00 -12.84
C THR A 281 2.36 2.85 -11.84
N TYR A 282 2.20 3.16 -10.56
CA TYR A 282 2.05 2.17 -9.49
C TYR A 282 0.83 1.27 -9.71
N ALA A 283 -0.34 1.85 -9.98
CA ALA A 283 -1.57 1.09 -10.19
C ALA A 283 -1.41 0.05 -11.31
N LEU A 284 -0.90 0.47 -12.47
CA LEU A 284 -0.69 -0.39 -13.63
C LEU A 284 0.43 -1.43 -13.42
N ARG A 285 1.48 -1.05 -12.70
CA ARG A 285 2.59 -1.96 -12.32
C ARG A 285 2.14 -3.09 -11.39
N ASN A 286 1.05 -2.90 -10.63
CA ASN A 286 0.67 -3.77 -9.51
C ASN A 286 -0.64 -4.56 -9.70
N LEU A 287 -1.14 -4.69 -10.93
CA LEU A 287 -2.46 -5.30 -11.20
C LEU A 287 -2.62 -6.78 -10.82
N ARG A 288 -1.54 -7.47 -10.45
CA ARG A 288 -1.55 -8.90 -10.10
C ARG A 288 -1.63 -9.19 -8.60
N ARG A 289 -1.59 -8.16 -7.76
CA ARG A 289 -1.44 -8.29 -6.31
C ARG A 289 -2.49 -9.17 -5.63
N PHE A 290 -3.74 -9.11 -6.11
CA PHE A 290 -4.87 -9.86 -5.55
C PHE A 290 -5.48 -10.84 -6.55
N ALA A 291 -4.65 -11.40 -7.43
CA ALA A 291 -5.10 -12.27 -8.51
C ALA A 291 -5.96 -13.45 -8.02
N ILE A 292 -5.61 -14.07 -6.89
CA ILE A 292 -6.36 -15.21 -6.33
C ILE A 292 -7.72 -14.82 -5.72
N ASP A 293 -7.93 -13.54 -5.43
CA ASP A 293 -9.20 -12.99 -4.96
C ASP A 293 -10.08 -12.45 -6.09
N GLY A 294 -9.55 -12.43 -7.32
CA GLY A 294 -10.28 -11.97 -8.50
C GLY A 294 -10.41 -10.44 -8.59
N TYR A 295 -9.42 -9.68 -8.09
CA TYR A 295 -9.29 -8.24 -8.30
C TYR A 295 -7.81 -7.82 -8.36
N GLN A 296 -7.53 -6.53 -8.55
CA GLN A 296 -6.19 -6.04 -8.91
C GLN A 296 -5.49 -5.24 -7.80
N LEU A 297 -6.21 -4.31 -7.16
CA LEU A 297 -5.66 -3.38 -6.16
C LEU A 297 -6.58 -3.28 -4.94
N CYS A 298 -6.03 -2.95 -3.78
CA CYS A 298 -6.76 -2.64 -2.56
C CYS A 298 -6.92 -1.13 -2.38
N ALA A 299 -7.86 -0.72 -1.51
CA ALA A 299 -8.17 0.69 -1.27
C ALA A 299 -7.39 1.34 -0.10
N ASP A 300 -6.45 0.62 0.50
CA ASP A 300 -5.71 1.05 1.68
C ASP A 300 -4.19 1.22 1.42
N THR A 301 -3.45 1.54 2.49
CA THR A 301 -2.00 1.79 2.45
C THR A 301 -1.13 0.59 2.08
N GLN A 302 -1.67 -0.63 1.99
CA GLN A 302 -0.97 -1.73 1.34
C GLN A 302 -0.78 -1.41 -0.14
N CYS A 303 -1.76 -0.77 -0.78
CA CYS A 303 -1.73 -0.36 -2.18
C CYS A 303 -1.54 1.15 -2.29
N GLN A 304 -2.65 1.89 -2.33
CA GLN A 304 -2.73 3.34 -2.33
C GLN A 304 -4.03 3.72 -1.61
N VAL A 305 -4.04 4.84 -0.91
CA VAL A 305 -5.25 5.31 -0.22
C VAL A 305 -6.29 5.72 -1.26
N TYR A 306 -7.32 4.90 -1.46
CA TYR A 306 -8.38 5.11 -2.44
C TYR A 306 -9.75 5.20 -1.74
N ASN A 307 -10.33 6.40 -1.71
CA ASN A 307 -11.60 6.66 -1.02
C ASN A 307 -12.75 6.99 -1.97
N GLY A 308 -12.62 6.59 -3.24
CA GLY A 308 -13.51 7.04 -4.31
C GLY A 308 -13.38 8.55 -4.58
N ILE A 309 -14.33 9.14 -5.28
CA ILE A 309 -14.35 10.55 -5.66
C ILE A 309 -14.84 11.50 -4.54
N THR A 310 -15.02 11.01 -3.31
CA THR A 310 -15.44 11.85 -2.17
C THR A 310 -14.51 13.04 -1.93
N GLY A 311 -13.20 12.84 -2.13
CA GLY A 311 -12.16 13.87 -1.96
C GLY A 311 -11.71 14.52 -3.26
N ALA A 312 -12.42 14.30 -4.38
CA ALA A 312 -12.05 14.88 -5.66
C ALA A 312 -11.98 16.41 -5.58
N HIS A 313 -10.95 16.99 -6.18
CA HIS A 313 -10.65 18.41 -6.03
C HIS A 313 -10.15 19.03 -7.35
N PRO A 314 -10.56 20.26 -7.72
CA PRO A 314 -10.16 20.86 -9.00
C PRO A 314 -8.64 20.96 -9.20
N ALA A 315 -7.87 21.21 -8.14
CA ALA A 315 -6.41 21.30 -8.24
C ALA A 315 -5.77 19.96 -8.65
N THR A 316 -6.18 18.85 -8.03
CA THR A 316 -5.68 17.51 -8.37
C THR A 316 -6.24 17.04 -9.70
N ASP A 317 -7.51 17.33 -10.00
CA ASP A 317 -8.14 16.99 -11.28
C ASP A 317 -7.40 17.65 -12.46
N ARG A 318 -6.95 18.91 -12.31
CA ARG A 318 -6.10 19.57 -13.32
C ARG A 318 -4.76 18.87 -13.51
N ALA A 319 -4.11 18.42 -12.44
CA ALA A 319 -2.83 17.70 -12.52
C ALA A 319 -2.98 16.32 -13.18
N ILE A 320 -4.06 15.61 -12.85
CA ILE A 320 -4.42 14.32 -13.45
C ILE A 320 -4.66 14.51 -14.96
N ALA A 321 -5.43 15.53 -15.34
CA ALA A 321 -5.68 15.85 -16.75
C ALA A 321 -4.42 16.26 -17.51
N ALA A 322 -3.56 17.11 -16.92
CA ALA A 322 -2.30 17.56 -17.53
C ALA A 322 -1.29 16.41 -17.73
N THR A 323 -1.41 15.34 -16.94
CA THR A 323 -0.55 14.16 -16.99
C THR A 323 -1.26 12.92 -17.52
N ARG A 324 -2.42 13.08 -18.18
CA ARG A 324 -3.25 11.96 -18.66
C ARG A 324 -2.41 10.96 -19.43
N GLY A 325 -2.49 9.68 -19.04
CA GLY A 325 -1.75 8.59 -19.65
C GLY A 325 -0.22 8.64 -19.52
N LYS A 326 0.38 9.64 -18.86
CA LYS A 326 1.83 9.68 -18.63
C LYS A 326 2.21 8.70 -17.51
N VAL A 327 3.19 7.85 -17.79
CA VAL A 327 3.73 6.83 -16.90
C VAL A 327 5.25 6.86 -16.88
N LEU A 328 5.84 6.38 -15.79
CA LEU A 328 7.29 6.31 -15.62
C LEU A 328 7.80 4.90 -15.96
N THR A 329 8.85 4.83 -16.77
CA THR A 329 9.38 3.56 -17.30
C THR A 329 10.90 3.48 -17.20
N TYR A 330 11.42 2.26 -17.19
CA TYR A 330 12.83 1.94 -17.35
C TYR A 330 12.93 0.77 -18.31
N ASN A 331 13.68 0.91 -19.41
CA ASN A 331 13.75 -0.09 -20.48
C ASN A 331 12.38 -0.55 -21.00
N ASN A 332 11.46 0.39 -21.23
CA ASN A 332 10.07 0.12 -21.64
C ASN A 332 9.25 -0.79 -20.70
N GLU A 333 9.69 -0.96 -19.45
CA GLU A 333 8.89 -1.57 -18.40
C GLU A 333 8.45 -0.49 -17.40
N LEU A 334 7.20 -0.57 -16.91
CA LEU A 334 6.73 0.32 -15.83
C LEU A 334 7.62 0.14 -14.61
N VAL A 335 8.04 1.26 -14.02
CA VAL A 335 8.84 1.21 -12.80
C VAL A 335 7.99 0.89 -11.58
N ASP A 336 8.63 0.34 -10.56
CA ASP A 336 8.07 0.30 -9.20
C ASP A 336 8.06 1.72 -8.62
N ALA A 337 6.99 2.46 -8.93
CA ALA A 337 6.77 3.88 -8.61
C ALA A 337 6.35 4.10 -7.16
N VAL A 338 7.19 3.69 -6.21
CA VAL A 338 6.93 3.79 -4.78
C VAL A 338 7.25 5.17 -4.21
N TYR A 339 6.51 5.58 -3.18
CA TYR A 339 6.68 6.87 -2.52
C TYR A 339 6.38 6.75 -1.02
N SER A 340 6.96 7.62 -0.21
CA SER A 340 6.74 7.64 1.24
C SER A 340 6.66 9.06 1.78
N SER A 341 6.05 9.22 2.95
CA SER A 341 5.87 10.55 3.58
C SER A 341 7.19 11.26 3.78
N SER A 342 8.18 10.56 4.37
CA SER A 342 9.52 11.10 4.53
C SER A 342 10.62 10.04 4.43
N THR A 343 11.72 10.37 3.74
CA THR A 343 12.90 9.50 3.58
C THR A 343 13.90 9.65 4.73
N GLY A 344 13.83 10.74 5.50
CA GLY A 344 14.82 11.04 6.53
C GLY A 344 16.12 11.60 5.95
N GLY A 345 16.04 12.29 4.81
CA GLY A 345 17.16 12.96 4.16
C GLY A 345 17.93 12.10 3.16
N ILE A 346 17.53 10.83 2.98
CA ILE A 346 18.15 9.92 2.02
C ILE A 346 17.16 8.84 1.59
N THR A 347 17.01 8.65 0.28
CA THR A 347 16.20 7.56 -0.28
C THR A 347 16.91 6.21 -0.11
N ALA A 348 16.14 5.12 -0.12
CA ALA A 348 16.67 3.77 0.01
C ALA A 348 16.67 3.04 -1.35
N PRO A 349 17.69 2.23 -1.65
CA PRO A 349 17.62 1.17 -2.65
C PRO A 349 16.47 0.19 -2.38
N PHE A 350 15.92 -0.43 -3.43
CA PHE A 350 14.85 -1.43 -3.30
C PHE A 350 15.22 -2.55 -2.30
N ASN A 351 16.43 -3.10 -2.46
CA ASN A 351 16.92 -4.25 -1.68
C ASN A 351 17.22 -3.92 -0.22
N ASP A 352 17.25 -2.64 0.16
CA ASP A 352 17.39 -2.23 1.56
C ASP A 352 16.11 -2.46 2.37
N VAL A 353 14.96 -2.54 1.68
CA VAL A 353 13.64 -2.65 2.31
C VAL A 353 12.96 -3.96 1.96
N TRP A 354 13.00 -4.37 0.70
CA TRP A 354 12.29 -5.55 0.21
C TRP A 354 13.25 -6.61 -0.35
N SER A 355 12.73 -7.83 -0.55
CA SER A 355 13.45 -8.89 -1.27
C SER A 355 13.09 -8.85 -2.76
N GLY A 356 13.97 -9.37 -3.61
CA GLY A 356 13.79 -9.36 -5.06
C GLY A 356 14.99 -8.77 -5.82
N ALA A 357 14.88 -8.78 -7.16
CA ALA A 357 15.88 -8.21 -8.05
C ALA A 357 16.06 -6.70 -7.80
N GLU A 358 17.28 -6.21 -7.98
CA GLU A 358 17.55 -4.78 -7.87
C GLU A 358 16.76 -3.98 -8.90
N ARG A 359 16.36 -2.77 -8.50
CA ARG A 359 15.73 -1.79 -9.39
C ARG A 359 16.73 -0.67 -9.66
N PRO A 360 17.32 -0.59 -10.86
CA PRO A 360 18.38 0.38 -11.15
C PRO A 360 17.94 1.84 -10.94
N TYR A 361 16.64 2.14 -11.05
CA TYR A 361 16.07 3.46 -10.84
C TYR A 361 15.73 3.77 -9.37
N LEU A 362 15.75 2.78 -8.46
CA LEU A 362 15.54 2.99 -7.01
C LEU A 362 16.90 2.95 -6.32
N LYS A 363 17.56 4.10 -6.24
CA LYS A 363 18.90 4.27 -5.66
C LYS A 363 18.86 5.08 -4.38
N ALA A 364 19.98 5.05 -3.65
CA ALA A 364 20.24 5.99 -2.57
C ALA A 364 20.58 7.38 -3.13
N VAL A 365 19.73 8.36 -2.85
CA VAL A 365 19.86 9.77 -3.23
C VAL A 365 19.74 10.60 -1.97
N ILE A 366 20.71 11.47 -1.72
CA ILE A 366 20.60 12.45 -0.64
C ILE A 366 19.47 13.42 -1.00
N ASP A 367 18.44 13.48 -0.17
CA ASP A 367 17.24 14.29 -0.43
C ASP A 367 17.53 15.77 -0.10
N SER A 368 18.34 16.41 -0.94
CA SER A 368 18.77 17.79 -0.84
C SER A 368 19.04 18.39 -2.22
N VAL A 369 18.81 19.70 -2.35
CA VAL A 369 19.30 20.49 -3.50
C VAL A 369 20.81 20.73 -3.40
N GLY A 370 21.35 20.78 -2.20
CA GLY A 370 22.80 20.82 -1.96
C GLY A 370 23.38 19.43 -1.79
N THR A 371 24.65 19.38 -1.37
CA THR A 371 25.36 18.13 -1.07
C THR A 371 25.78 18.11 0.40
N PRO A 372 24.83 18.00 1.36
CA PRO A 372 25.14 17.99 2.79
C PRO A 372 25.93 16.74 3.22
N TRP A 373 25.97 15.73 2.35
CA TRP A 373 26.62 14.46 2.60
C TRP A 373 27.13 13.83 1.29
N ASP A 374 28.30 13.21 1.35
CA ASP A 374 28.90 12.46 0.23
C ASP A 374 28.99 10.98 0.60
N LEU A 375 28.07 10.17 0.05
CA LEU A 375 27.99 8.73 0.34
C LEU A 375 29.20 7.94 -0.17
N SER A 376 29.91 8.44 -1.19
CA SER A 376 31.08 7.76 -1.76
C SER A 376 32.27 7.80 -0.80
N ARG A 377 32.35 8.86 0.02
CA ARG A 377 33.42 9.07 1.02
C ARG A 377 32.99 8.69 2.43
N GLN A 378 31.71 8.84 2.73
CA GLN A 378 31.15 8.69 4.08
C GLN A 378 29.96 7.75 4.04
N SER A 379 30.22 6.45 3.87
CA SER A 379 29.17 5.42 3.93
C SER A 379 28.39 5.52 5.25
N LEU A 380 27.07 5.46 5.16
CA LEU A 380 26.19 5.44 6.33
C LEU A 380 26.09 4.05 6.97
N ALA A 381 26.76 3.03 6.41
CA ALA A 381 26.91 1.75 7.07
C ALA A 381 27.80 1.86 8.33
N ASP A 382 28.70 2.85 8.37
CA ASP A 382 29.50 3.18 9.56
C ASP A 382 28.65 3.92 10.59
N GLU A 383 28.68 3.44 11.84
CA GLU A 383 27.81 3.95 12.92
C GLU A 383 28.16 5.40 13.32
N LYS A 384 29.43 5.81 13.25
CA LYS A 384 29.85 7.19 13.57
C LYS A 384 29.36 8.16 12.51
N ASN A 385 29.50 7.79 11.24
CA ASN A 385 28.94 8.51 10.11
C ASN A 385 27.42 8.60 10.21
N PHE A 386 26.75 7.48 10.50
CA PHE A 386 25.29 7.43 10.64
C PHE A 386 24.78 8.37 11.73
N ARG A 387 25.40 8.36 12.92
CA ARG A 387 25.03 9.26 14.02
C ARG A 387 25.20 10.73 13.65
N ARG A 388 26.31 11.08 12.96
CA ARG A 388 26.53 12.45 12.45
C ARG A 388 25.48 12.85 11.41
N PHE A 389 25.11 11.94 10.52
CA PHE A 389 24.06 12.19 9.53
C PHE A 389 22.69 12.43 10.18
N ILE A 390 22.31 11.58 11.15
CA ILE A 390 21.05 11.73 11.89
C ILE A 390 21.05 12.99 12.76
N SER A 391 22.20 13.44 13.28
CA SER A 391 22.25 14.68 14.05
C SER A 391 22.07 15.95 13.20
N GLN A 392 22.22 15.87 11.87
CA GLN A 392 21.98 17.01 10.99
C GLN A 392 20.47 17.26 10.84
N THR A 393 20.04 18.48 11.19
CA THR A 393 18.63 18.91 11.15
C THR A 393 18.32 19.90 10.02
N LYS A 394 19.33 20.33 9.26
CA LYS A 394 19.25 21.34 8.19
C LYS A 394 19.92 20.82 6.92
N GLY A 395 19.62 21.47 5.79
CA GLY A 395 20.26 21.17 4.51
C GLY A 395 19.64 20.02 3.73
N PHE A 396 18.45 19.54 4.13
CA PHE A 396 17.67 18.52 3.42
C PHE A 396 16.32 19.09 2.99
N ASN A 397 15.72 18.53 1.94
CA ASN A 397 14.41 18.95 1.45
C ASN A 397 13.28 18.70 2.46
N GLU A 398 13.52 17.82 3.42
CA GLU A 398 12.57 17.42 4.45
C GLU A 398 12.82 18.13 5.80
N ALA A 399 13.84 18.98 5.86
CA ALA A 399 14.25 19.65 7.10
C ALA A 399 13.11 20.47 7.71
N GLY A 400 12.96 20.39 9.03
CA GLY A 400 11.91 21.07 9.79
C GLY A 400 10.60 20.30 9.95
N GLY A 401 10.40 19.19 9.23
CA GLY A 401 9.24 18.31 9.43
C GLY A 401 9.37 17.40 10.66
N GLU A 402 8.28 17.15 11.38
CA GLU A 402 8.28 16.27 12.57
C GLU A 402 8.68 14.81 12.25
N LEU A 403 8.49 14.40 10.99
CA LEU A 403 8.82 13.05 10.53
C LEU A 403 10.28 12.93 10.05
N PHE A 404 10.99 14.04 9.86
CA PHE A 404 12.34 14.04 9.30
C PHE A 404 13.38 13.50 10.30
N ARG A 405 13.25 13.85 11.58
CA ARG A 405 14.08 13.36 12.69
C ARG A 405 13.20 13.05 13.89
N TRP A 406 13.43 11.91 14.51
CA TRP A 406 12.65 11.45 15.65
C TRP A 406 13.49 10.70 16.67
N ARG A 407 13.05 10.76 17.92
CA ARG A 407 13.57 10.02 19.07
C ARG A 407 12.39 9.35 19.76
N ILE A 408 12.41 8.01 19.86
CA ILE A 408 11.31 7.24 20.43
C ILE A 408 11.88 6.27 21.47
N GLU A 409 11.51 6.46 22.72
CA GLU A 409 11.85 5.55 23.81
C GLU A 409 10.82 4.42 23.89
N SER A 410 11.32 3.19 24.04
CA SER A 410 10.49 2.01 24.19
C SER A 410 10.94 1.19 25.41
N PRO A 411 10.10 1.09 26.45
CA PRO A 411 10.34 0.20 27.57
C PRO A 411 10.50 -1.25 27.12
N LYS A 412 11.30 -2.03 27.86
CA LYS A 412 11.59 -3.44 27.59
C LYS A 412 10.31 -4.28 27.58
N GLU A 413 9.34 -3.97 28.42
CA GLU A 413 8.04 -4.64 28.50
C GLU A 413 7.26 -4.48 27.19
N THR A 414 7.28 -3.28 26.60
CA THR A 414 6.67 -3.01 25.28
C THR A 414 7.40 -3.77 24.17
N LEU A 415 8.74 -3.76 24.17
CA LEU A 415 9.53 -4.51 23.18
C LEU A 415 9.28 -6.03 23.28
N ASN A 416 9.19 -6.56 24.49
CA ASN A 416 8.85 -7.97 24.75
C ASN A 416 7.46 -8.31 24.18
N ARG A 417 6.45 -7.47 24.44
CA ARG A 417 5.10 -7.67 23.91
C ARG A 417 5.08 -7.64 22.39
N ASP A 418 5.74 -6.66 21.78
CA ASP A 418 5.76 -6.48 20.33
C ASP A 418 6.44 -7.66 19.62
N LEU A 419 7.62 -8.05 20.09
CA LEU A 419 8.37 -9.18 19.53
C LEU A 419 7.59 -10.49 19.73
N ARG A 420 7.01 -10.72 20.91
CA ARG A 420 6.20 -11.93 21.18
C ARG A 420 5.02 -12.03 20.23
N ARG A 421 4.28 -10.93 20.02
CA ARG A 421 3.19 -10.88 19.04
C ARG A 421 3.68 -11.27 17.65
N TYR A 422 4.79 -10.70 17.20
CA TYR A 422 5.36 -11.02 15.89
C TYR A 422 5.75 -12.50 15.77
N LEU A 423 6.49 -13.05 16.75
CA LEU A 423 6.92 -14.45 16.75
C LEU A 423 5.73 -15.42 16.79
N THR A 424 4.69 -15.11 17.55
CA THR A 424 3.44 -15.88 17.55
C THR A 424 2.75 -15.84 16.19
N THR A 425 2.76 -14.69 15.53
CA THR A 425 2.14 -14.50 14.19
C THR A 425 2.84 -15.39 13.15
N ILE A 426 4.17 -15.45 13.18
CA ILE A 426 4.96 -16.26 12.24
C ILE A 426 5.20 -17.70 12.72
N LYS A 427 4.51 -18.13 13.79
CA LYS A 427 4.61 -19.48 14.37
C LYS A 427 6.04 -19.90 14.75
N SER A 428 6.86 -18.93 15.17
CA SER A 428 8.24 -19.21 15.59
C SER A 428 8.28 -19.94 16.93
N PRO A 429 9.14 -20.96 17.11
CA PRO A 429 9.32 -21.64 18.40
C PRO A 429 9.88 -20.70 19.48
N LEU A 430 10.48 -19.57 19.08
CA LEU A 430 11.01 -18.57 20.01
C LEU A 430 9.92 -17.67 20.61
N ALA A 431 8.65 -17.82 20.24
CA ALA A 431 7.55 -17.01 20.78
C ALA A 431 7.38 -17.12 22.31
N THR A 432 7.92 -18.16 22.94
CA THR A 432 7.82 -18.43 24.37
C THR A 432 8.88 -17.71 25.22
N PHE A 433 9.78 -16.93 24.62
CA PHE A 433 10.78 -16.16 25.36
C PHE A 433 10.15 -15.28 26.44
N LYS A 434 10.83 -15.10 27.58
CA LYS A 434 10.33 -14.29 28.69
C LYS A 434 10.77 -12.84 28.57
N THR A 435 12.02 -12.60 28.20
CA THR A 435 12.58 -11.24 28.10
C THR A 435 13.64 -11.09 27.02
N ILE A 436 13.64 -9.93 26.37
CA ILE A 436 14.76 -9.42 25.59
C ILE A 436 15.91 -9.09 26.55
N GLN A 437 17.11 -9.52 26.16
CA GLN A 437 18.37 -9.23 26.83
C GLN A 437 19.14 -8.13 26.09
N ARG A 438 19.11 -8.12 24.75
CA ARG A 438 19.89 -7.18 23.94
C ARG A 438 19.29 -6.96 22.54
N LEU A 439 19.42 -5.74 22.02
CA LEU A 439 19.16 -5.40 20.62
C LEU A 439 20.44 -4.90 19.97
N ASP A 440 20.76 -5.41 18.78
CA ASP A 440 21.95 -5.04 18.02
C ASP A 440 21.62 -4.79 16.56
N VAL A 441 22.07 -3.65 16.04
CA VAL A 441 22.14 -3.43 14.59
C VAL A 441 23.29 -4.28 14.05
N ALA A 442 22.95 -5.43 13.49
CA ALA A 442 23.94 -6.39 12.98
C ALA A 442 24.42 -6.02 11.58
N GLN A 443 23.55 -5.41 10.76
CA GLN A 443 23.89 -4.96 9.42
C GLN A 443 23.14 -3.70 9.06
N ARG A 444 23.86 -2.73 8.48
CA ARG A 444 23.34 -1.48 7.96
C ARG A 444 23.76 -1.30 6.51
N SER A 445 22.88 -0.76 5.67
CA SER A 445 23.21 -0.47 4.28
C SER A 445 24.11 0.77 4.17
N PRO A 446 24.80 0.96 3.03
CA PRO A 446 25.52 2.21 2.75
C PRO A 446 24.62 3.46 2.76
N ALA A 447 23.30 3.29 2.59
CA ALA A 447 22.29 4.35 2.72
C ALA A 447 21.75 4.51 4.16
N GLY A 448 22.25 3.71 5.11
CA GLY A 448 21.97 3.86 6.54
C GLY A 448 20.77 3.07 7.05
N ARG A 449 20.02 2.37 6.19
CA ARG A 449 18.89 1.54 6.62
C ARG A 449 19.39 0.31 7.36
N VAL A 450 18.77 -0.04 8.48
CA VAL A 450 19.04 -1.29 9.20
C VAL A 450 18.52 -2.45 8.36
N LEU A 451 19.45 -3.28 7.87
CA LEU A 451 19.14 -4.46 7.06
C LEU A 451 18.90 -5.69 7.94
N LYS A 452 19.61 -5.78 9.06
CA LYS A 452 19.45 -6.85 10.05
C LYS A 452 19.57 -6.30 11.47
N LEU A 453 18.57 -6.58 12.28
CA LEU A 453 18.54 -6.34 13.71
C LEU A 453 18.55 -7.71 14.43
N THR A 454 19.53 -7.94 15.29
CA THR A 454 19.59 -9.13 16.13
C THR A 454 18.97 -8.84 17.48
N VAL A 455 17.99 -9.65 17.87
CA VAL A 455 17.35 -9.59 19.18
C VAL A 455 17.77 -10.81 19.98
N THR A 456 18.59 -10.59 21.01
CA THR A 456 18.96 -11.66 21.95
C THR A 456 17.91 -11.73 23.05
N THR A 457 17.32 -12.91 23.24
CA THR A 457 16.34 -13.21 24.29
C THR A 457 16.86 -14.32 25.20
N ASP A 458 16.16 -14.58 26.30
CA ASP A 458 16.44 -15.72 27.19
C ASP A 458 16.18 -17.09 26.55
N ALA A 459 15.43 -17.16 25.44
CA ALA A 459 15.16 -18.40 24.70
C ALA A 459 16.03 -18.58 23.45
N GLY A 460 16.84 -17.58 23.09
CA GLY A 460 17.68 -17.62 21.88
C GLY A 460 17.73 -16.29 21.13
N LYS A 461 18.37 -16.29 19.96
CA LYS A 461 18.51 -15.11 19.09
C LYS A 461 17.45 -15.12 18.01
N VAL A 462 16.80 -13.99 17.82
CA VAL A 462 15.89 -13.71 16.70
C VAL A 462 16.58 -12.74 15.76
N GLU A 463 16.66 -13.09 14.48
CA GLU A 463 17.11 -12.15 13.45
C GLU A 463 15.90 -11.52 12.76
N LEU A 464 15.83 -10.19 12.79
CA LEU A 464 14.82 -9.41 12.10
C LEU A 464 15.46 -8.72 10.90
N ALA A 465 14.98 -9.04 9.70
CA ALA A 465 15.51 -8.49 8.46
C ALA A 465 14.60 -7.39 7.91
N LYS A 466 15.21 -6.29 7.43
CA LYS A 466 14.59 -5.23 6.65
C LYS A 466 13.23 -4.76 7.21
N ASP A 467 12.17 -4.77 6.40
CA ASP A 467 10.85 -4.27 6.73
C ASP A 467 10.14 -5.06 7.84
N ASN A 468 10.54 -6.30 8.12
CA ASN A 468 10.04 -7.08 9.27
C ASN A 468 10.45 -6.47 10.61
N ILE A 469 11.50 -5.64 10.67
CA ILE A 469 11.87 -4.90 11.89
C ILE A 469 10.71 -4.02 12.37
N LEU A 470 10.02 -3.35 11.44
CA LEU A 470 8.90 -2.45 11.75
C LEU A 470 7.61 -3.20 12.09
N VAL A 471 7.54 -4.50 11.79
CA VAL A 471 6.43 -5.37 12.20
C VAL A 471 6.69 -5.95 13.58
N ALA A 472 7.93 -6.35 13.83
CA ALA A 472 8.37 -6.96 15.06
C ALA A 472 8.45 -5.96 16.22
N LEU A 473 8.80 -4.70 15.94
CA LEU A 473 8.93 -3.64 16.92
C LEU A 473 8.18 -2.39 16.45
N TYR A 474 7.26 -1.86 17.26
CA TYR A 474 6.41 -0.72 16.86
C TYR A 474 7.00 0.65 17.14
N ALA A 475 8.09 0.72 17.90
CA ALA A 475 8.74 1.96 18.26
C ALA A 475 9.33 2.74 17.05
N PRO A 476 10.15 2.15 16.16
CA PRO A 476 10.74 2.90 15.05
C PRO A 476 9.71 3.26 13.96
N ASN A 477 9.76 4.51 13.49
CA ASN A 477 8.92 4.98 12.38
C ASN A 477 9.41 4.55 10.99
N SER A 478 10.69 4.18 10.89
CA SER A 478 11.37 3.75 9.66
C SER A 478 12.57 2.87 10.05
N THR A 479 13.21 2.19 9.10
CA THR A 479 14.44 1.41 9.36
C THR A 479 15.72 2.26 9.37
N LEU A 480 15.64 3.59 9.28
CA LEU A 480 16.79 4.51 9.33
C LEU A 480 16.94 5.01 10.77
N PHE A 481 17.52 4.17 11.62
CA PHE A 481 17.74 4.50 13.03
C PHE A 481 19.00 3.85 13.61
N TYR A 482 19.45 4.38 14.74
CA TYR A 482 20.39 3.74 15.64
C TYR A 482 19.75 3.56 17.02
N LEU A 483 20.40 2.74 17.86
CA LEU A 483 19.92 2.38 19.18
C LEU A 483 20.76 3.03 20.27
N GLU A 484 20.09 3.46 21.34
CA GLU A 484 20.71 3.77 22.63
C GLU A 484 20.03 2.93 23.73
N PRO A 485 20.76 2.06 24.45
CA PRO A 485 20.17 1.30 25.54
C PRO A 485 19.79 2.22 26.71
N LEU A 486 18.60 1.99 27.28
CA LEU A 486 18.14 2.67 28.48
C LEU A 486 18.42 1.79 29.70
N TYR A 487 19.27 2.28 30.61
CA TYR A 487 19.61 1.57 31.84
C TYR A 487 18.98 2.24 33.06
N GLY A 488 18.41 1.44 33.96
CA GLY A 488 17.98 1.89 35.27
C GLY A 488 19.12 1.82 36.30
N MET A 489 18.76 1.92 37.58
CA MET A 489 19.68 1.68 38.70
C MET A 489 20.36 0.31 38.54
N ASN A 490 21.64 0.22 38.93
CA ASN A 490 22.48 -0.98 38.82
C ASN A 490 22.69 -1.51 37.39
N ARG A 491 22.62 -0.64 36.36
CA ARG A 491 22.82 -1.00 34.93
C ARG A 491 21.85 -2.08 34.41
N VAL A 492 20.67 -2.19 35.03
CA VAL A 492 19.62 -3.08 34.53
C VAL A 492 19.01 -2.48 33.27
N LEU A 493 19.00 -3.24 32.17
CA LEU A 493 18.37 -2.80 30.92
C LEU A 493 16.86 -2.60 31.13
N LYS A 494 16.39 -1.36 30.90
CA LYS A 494 15.00 -0.93 31.00
C LYS A 494 14.31 -0.73 29.65
N GLY A 495 15.07 -0.58 28.57
CA GLY A 495 14.50 -0.40 27.23
C GLY A 495 15.54 0.09 26.24
N TYR A 496 15.07 0.63 25.12
CA TYR A 496 15.91 1.27 24.11
C TYR A 496 15.29 2.58 23.64
N THR A 497 16.14 3.55 23.33
CA THR A 497 15.78 4.68 22.49
C THR A 497 16.12 4.35 21.05
N PHE A 498 15.14 4.50 20.17
CA PHE A 498 15.32 4.49 18.72
C PHE A 498 15.47 5.93 18.26
N ILE A 499 16.61 6.26 17.63
CA ILE A 499 16.88 7.61 17.12
C ILE A 499 17.15 7.52 15.64
N GLY A 500 16.35 8.25 14.86
CA GLY A 500 16.32 8.05 13.43
C GLY A 500 15.64 9.18 12.68
N GLY A 501 15.30 8.89 11.42
CA GLY A 501 14.63 9.83 10.54
C GLY A 501 13.70 9.17 9.55
N GLY A 502 12.80 9.95 8.97
CA GLY A 502 11.83 9.51 7.96
C GLY A 502 10.65 8.74 8.53
N PHE A 503 9.63 8.55 7.69
CA PHE A 503 8.41 7.82 7.98
C PHE A 503 7.96 7.07 6.72
N GLY A 504 7.89 5.74 6.83
CA GLY A 504 7.66 4.84 5.70
C GLY A 504 8.91 4.11 5.25
N HIS A 505 8.89 3.55 4.03
CA HIS A 505 10.00 2.74 3.51
C HIS A 505 11.21 3.57 3.06
N GLY A 506 11.03 4.82 2.64
CA GLY A 506 12.11 5.68 2.15
C GLY A 506 12.63 5.31 0.75
N VAL A 507 12.16 4.23 0.14
CA VAL A 507 12.41 3.90 -1.28
C VAL A 507 11.62 4.86 -2.20
N GLY A 508 12.25 5.33 -3.28
CA GLY A 508 11.62 6.18 -4.29
C GLY A 508 11.43 7.63 -3.80
N LEU A 509 10.23 8.18 -3.99
CA LEU A 509 9.97 9.59 -3.76
C LEU A 509 9.67 9.94 -2.29
N SER A 510 10.24 11.05 -1.80
CA SER A 510 9.77 11.72 -0.58
C SER A 510 8.63 12.69 -0.91
N GLN A 511 7.46 12.49 -0.31
CA GLN A 511 6.35 13.44 -0.42
C GLN A 511 6.71 14.79 0.21
N THR A 512 7.32 14.76 1.40
CA THR A 512 7.76 15.98 2.10
C THR A 512 8.82 16.74 1.30
N GLY A 513 9.83 16.03 0.79
CA GLY A 513 10.90 16.62 0.00
C GLY A 513 10.37 17.21 -1.31
N THR A 514 9.41 16.53 -1.95
CA THR A 514 8.74 17.00 -3.16
C THR A 514 8.02 18.33 -2.95
N TYR A 515 7.36 18.57 -1.80
CA TYR A 515 6.76 19.88 -1.53
C TYR A 515 7.80 21.00 -1.51
N HIS A 516 8.97 20.75 -0.93
CA HIS A 516 10.05 21.74 -0.91
C HIS A 516 10.59 22.00 -2.32
N LEU A 517 10.87 20.95 -3.10
CA LEU A 517 11.32 21.08 -4.49
C LEU A 517 10.31 21.84 -5.35
N GLY A 518 9.01 21.58 -5.18
CA GLY A 518 7.95 22.33 -5.85
C GLY A 518 7.92 23.82 -5.46
N LYS A 519 8.13 24.15 -4.18
CA LYS A 519 8.26 25.55 -3.72
C LYS A 519 9.47 26.26 -4.32
N LEU A 520 10.54 25.52 -4.63
CA LEU A 520 11.71 26.03 -5.36
C LEU A 520 11.48 26.14 -6.87
N GLY A 521 10.28 25.86 -7.37
CA GLY A 521 9.92 25.99 -8.77
C GLY A 521 10.40 24.84 -9.67
N TRP A 522 10.74 23.68 -9.11
CA TRP A 522 11.12 22.53 -9.93
C TRP A 522 9.92 22.00 -10.72
N SER A 523 10.13 21.66 -11.99
CA SER A 523 9.13 20.98 -12.83
C SER A 523 8.91 19.54 -12.37
N SER A 524 7.78 18.96 -12.76
CA SER A 524 7.44 17.56 -12.48
C SER A 524 8.50 16.61 -13.04
N ASP A 525 8.97 16.82 -14.26
CA ASP A 525 10.03 16.03 -14.89
C ASP A 525 11.35 16.07 -14.11
N ARG A 526 11.73 17.25 -13.60
CA ARG A 526 12.95 17.42 -12.81
C ARG A 526 12.84 16.69 -11.46
N ILE A 527 11.69 16.77 -10.81
CA ILE A 527 11.44 16.07 -9.54
C ILE A 527 11.46 14.54 -9.76
N LEU A 528 10.78 14.04 -10.80
CA LEU A 528 10.79 12.61 -11.13
C LEU A 528 12.20 12.12 -11.42
N SER A 529 12.98 12.86 -12.22
CA SER A 529 14.36 12.51 -12.55
C SER A 529 15.29 12.51 -11.34
N PHE A 530 14.99 13.33 -10.33
CA PHE A 530 15.74 13.37 -9.07
C PHE A 530 15.51 12.12 -8.21
N TYR A 531 14.25 11.69 -8.03
CA TYR A 531 13.92 10.53 -7.20
C TYR A 531 14.04 9.18 -7.94
N PHE A 532 13.90 9.19 -9.26
CA PHE A 532 13.93 8.00 -10.13
C PHE A 532 14.93 8.19 -11.27
N PRO A 533 16.25 8.27 -10.98
CA PRO A 533 17.26 8.54 -11.99
C PRO A 533 17.29 7.45 -13.07
N GLY A 534 17.45 7.88 -14.32
CA GLY A 534 17.53 6.98 -15.49
C GLY A 534 16.18 6.48 -16.01
N THR A 535 15.07 6.92 -15.43
CA THR A 535 13.73 6.61 -15.94
C THR A 535 13.31 7.55 -17.05
N GLN A 536 12.29 7.13 -17.82
CA GLN A 536 11.70 7.89 -18.90
C GLN A 536 10.21 8.11 -18.64
N LEU A 537 9.79 9.37 -18.73
CA LEU A 537 8.39 9.74 -18.73
C LEU A 537 7.85 9.59 -20.14
N GLN A 538 6.86 8.72 -20.34
CA GLN A 538 6.25 8.51 -21.65
C GLN A 538 4.75 8.25 -21.55
N PRO A 539 3.96 8.56 -22.60
CA PRO A 539 2.58 8.12 -22.68
C PRO A 539 2.50 6.59 -22.67
N ILE A 540 1.59 6.05 -21.87
CA ILE A 540 1.22 4.64 -21.88
C ILE A 540 0.95 4.19 -23.30
N ASN A 541 1.43 3.03 -23.76
CA ASN A 541 1.17 2.51 -25.10
C ASN A 541 1.41 0.99 -25.13
N ASN A 542 1.04 0.32 -26.23
CA ASN A 542 1.05 -1.13 -26.35
C ASN A 542 2.46 -1.78 -26.34
N THR A 543 3.53 -0.97 -26.39
CA THR A 543 4.92 -1.47 -26.30
C THR A 543 5.44 -1.51 -24.85
N ILE A 544 4.75 -0.85 -23.92
CA ILE A 544 5.15 -0.81 -22.51
C ILE A 544 4.74 -2.10 -21.83
N THR A 545 5.72 -2.76 -21.21
CA THR A 545 5.49 -3.91 -20.34
C THR A 545 5.05 -3.41 -18.97
N PHE A 546 3.91 -3.89 -18.45
CA PHE A 546 3.49 -3.48 -17.10
C PHE A 546 4.29 -4.23 -16.04
N TRP A 547 4.45 -5.55 -16.22
CA TRP A 547 5.40 -6.37 -15.47
C TRP A 547 5.79 -7.64 -16.21
N ARG A 548 6.83 -8.31 -15.73
CA ARG A 548 7.24 -9.65 -16.16
C ARG A 548 6.95 -10.63 -15.05
N ASP A 549 6.37 -11.77 -15.38
CA ASP A 549 6.29 -12.90 -14.45
C ASP A 549 7.68 -13.56 -14.28
N ASP A 550 7.79 -14.48 -13.33
CA ASP A 550 9.04 -15.17 -13.00
C ASP A 550 9.58 -16.05 -14.14
N ARG A 551 8.78 -16.28 -15.19
CA ARG A 551 9.18 -16.97 -16.42
C ARG A 551 9.54 -15.99 -17.54
N GLY A 552 9.63 -14.70 -17.22
CA GLY A 552 9.94 -13.63 -18.17
C GLY A 552 8.77 -13.26 -19.09
N LYS A 553 7.57 -13.80 -18.87
CA LYS A 553 6.40 -13.51 -19.70
C LYS A 553 5.92 -12.09 -19.39
N ALA A 554 5.98 -11.22 -20.39
CA ALA A 554 5.50 -9.85 -20.28
C ALA A 554 3.97 -9.82 -20.18
N SER A 555 3.44 -9.00 -19.27
CA SER A 555 2.05 -8.56 -19.32
C SER A 555 1.95 -7.34 -20.24
N GLY A 556 0.97 -7.38 -21.16
CA GLY A 556 0.65 -6.29 -22.07
C GLY A 556 -0.34 -5.30 -21.44
N GLY A 557 -0.32 -4.06 -21.96
CA GLY A 557 -1.30 -3.01 -21.68
C GLY A 557 -2.54 -3.09 -22.56
#